data_AF-A0AAV1PJW2-F1
#
_entry.id   AF-A0AAV1PJW2-F1
#
_cell.length_a   1.000
_cell.length_b   1.000
_cell.length_c   1.000
_cell.angle_alpha   90.00
_cell.angle_beta   90.00
_cell.angle_gamma   90.00
#
_symmetry.space_group_name_H-M   'P 1'
#
loop_
_entity.id
_entity.type
_entity.pdbx_description
1 polymer ?
#
loop_
_entity_poly.entity_id
_entity_poly.type
_entity_poly.pdbx_seq_one_letter_code
_entity_poly.pdbx_strand_id
1 'polypeptide(L)'
;MIAIWALSLAVSFVPIHMGWNTVDYRVQHLDWGMGDEDKEDRYCQFEWNNNYVLFYAFSSFYLPLLVMCGMYLCIFRVAREQVRRIRAATPSFARTASTAAIAREHKATVTLAAVLGAFVICWFPYFTFFTCMGIKEKTNPPNTLHSVVLWLGYFNSAINPILYPALNRDFQRAYGELLRCRGSSRRKPQLTHATVHKRLTFTNGQRVSQQSEEHIDPVKKEMEVKSLTLHDRNGIPD
;
A
#
# COMPACT_ATOMS: atom_id res chain seq x y z
N MET A 1 -11.68 1.84 -11.53
CA MET A 1 -10.93 1.15 -12.60
C MET A 1 -11.41 1.56 -13.98
N ILE A 2 -12.69 1.38 -14.34
CA ILE A 2 -13.21 1.73 -15.68
C ILE A 2 -12.94 3.20 -16.05
N ALA A 3 -13.19 4.14 -15.13
CA ALA A 3 -12.93 5.56 -15.37
C ALA A 3 -11.46 5.88 -15.70
N ILE A 4 -10.50 5.17 -15.08
CA ILE A 4 -9.07 5.37 -15.34
C ILE A 4 -8.75 4.91 -16.76
N TRP A 5 -9.20 3.71 -17.14
CA TRP A 5 -9.01 3.19 -18.49
C TRP A 5 -9.68 4.07 -19.56
N ALA A 6 -10.92 4.52 -19.31
CA ALA A 6 -11.64 5.41 -20.22
C ALA A 6 -10.91 6.76 -20.39
N LEU A 7 -10.42 7.35 -19.30
CA LEU A 7 -9.65 8.59 -19.35
C LEU A 7 -8.32 8.39 -20.10
N SER A 8 -7.60 7.29 -19.84
CA SER A 8 -6.38 6.96 -20.57
C SER A 8 -6.63 6.80 -22.07
N LEU A 9 -7.69 6.10 -22.46
CA LEU A 9 -8.09 5.98 -23.87
C LEU A 9 -8.44 7.34 -24.48
N ALA A 10 -9.19 8.17 -23.77
CA ALA A 10 -9.54 9.50 -24.26
C ALA A 10 -8.29 10.37 -24.49
N VAL A 11 -7.38 10.41 -23.51
CA VAL A 11 -6.14 11.21 -23.60
C VAL A 11 -5.21 10.70 -24.71
N SER A 12 -5.19 9.39 -24.98
CA SER A 12 -4.36 8.84 -26.06
C SER A 12 -4.97 9.01 -27.45
N PHE A 13 -6.26 8.69 -27.63
CA PHE A 13 -6.87 8.60 -28.96
C PHE A 13 -7.47 9.93 -29.46
N VAL A 14 -8.04 10.75 -28.57
CA VAL A 14 -8.70 12.00 -28.98
C VAL A 14 -7.71 12.96 -29.66
N PRO A 15 -6.51 13.21 -29.10
CA PRO A 15 -5.59 14.15 -29.72
C PRO A 15 -5.07 13.70 -31.08
N ILE A 16 -4.90 12.39 -31.28
CA ILE A 16 -4.43 11.81 -32.54
C ILE A 16 -5.53 11.88 -33.61
N HIS A 17 -6.76 11.50 -33.24
CA HIS A 17 -7.90 11.53 -34.17
C HIS A 17 -8.32 12.97 -34.56
N MET A 18 -8.06 13.94 -33.68
CA MET A 18 -8.33 15.36 -33.94
C MET A 18 -7.13 16.10 -34.56
N GLY A 19 -5.98 15.43 -34.74
CA GLY A 19 -4.76 16.04 -35.28
C GLY A 19 -4.08 17.05 -34.34
N TRP A 20 -4.45 17.14 -33.07
CA TRP A 20 -3.88 18.12 -32.12
C TRP A 20 -2.40 17.88 -31.83
N ASN A 21 -1.91 16.68 -32.09
CA ASN A 21 -0.51 16.34 -31.94
C ASN A 21 0.35 16.74 -33.14
N THR A 22 -0.20 17.11 -34.29
CA THR A 22 0.58 17.53 -35.48
C THR A 22 0.73 19.05 -35.55
N VAL A 23 1.80 19.52 -36.20
CA VAL A 23 2.06 20.97 -36.36
C VAL A 23 0.98 21.61 -37.25
N ASP A 24 0.52 20.89 -38.27
CA ASP A 24 -0.47 21.37 -39.24
C ASP A 24 -1.92 21.09 -38.82
N TYR A 25 -2.14 20.54 -37.62
CA TYR A 25 -3.45 20.09 -37.13
C TYR A 25 -4.17 19.08 -38.06
N ARG A 26 -3.43 18.39 -38.92
CA ARG A 26 -3.94 17.37 -39.82
C ARG A 26 -4.00 16.02 -39.11
N VAL A 27 -5.03 15.24 -39.42
CA VAL A 27 -5.22 13.89 -38.89
C VAL A 27 -4.18 12.95 -39.51
N GLN A 28 -3.40 12.27 -38.66
CA GLN A 28 -2.37 11.30 -39.05
C GLN A 28 -2.99 10.01 -39.61
N HIS A 29 -3.56 10.08 -40.81
CA HIS A 29 -3.98 8.92 -41.62
C HIS A 29 -4.52 9.30 -43.01
N LEU A 30 -4.68 10.59 -43.31
CA LEU A 30 -5.38 11.04 -44.51
C LEU A 30 -4.54 10.99 -45.80
N ASP A 31 -3.22 10.97 -45.69
CA ASP A 31 -2.30 10.97 -46.85
C ASP A 31 -1.86 9.55 -47.27
N TRP A 32 -2.43 8.47 -46.70
CA TRP A 32 -2.13 7.08 -47.09
C TRP A 32 -2.83 6.69 -48.40
N GLY A 33 -2.19 6.97 -49.54
CA GLY A 33 -2.57 6.41 -50.84
C GLY A 33 -2.10 4.97 -51.01
N MET A 34 -3.01 4.07 -51.42
CA MET A 34 -2.70 2.70 -51.84
C MET A 34 -1.92 2.78 -53.17
N GLY A 35 -0.58 2.91 -53.09
CA GLY A 35 0.30 3.11 -54.24
C GLY A 35 1.65 3.77 -53.93
N ASP A 36 1.87 4.26 -52.71
CA ASP A 36 3.11 4.93 -52.29
C ASP A 36 4.19 3.96 -51.76
N GLU A 37 4.25 2.74 -52.30
CA GLU A 37 5.07 1.66 -51.73
C GLU A 37 6.60 1.83 -51.94
N ASP A 38 7.02 2.58 -52.97
CA ASP A 38 8.41 2.63 -53.45
C ASP A 38 9.23 3.87 -53.01
N LYS A 39 8.73 4.72 -52.10
CA LYS A 39 9.51 5.88 -51.61
C LYS A 39 10.43 5.47 -50.46
N GLU A 40 11.75 5.63 -50.63
CA GLU A 40 12.82 5.28 -49.69
C GLU A 40 12.78 6.00 -48.32
N ASP A 41 11.93 7.01 -48.13
CA ASP A 41 11.88 7.87 -46.92
C ASP A 41 10.67 7.61 -46.00
N ARG A 42 10.20 6.35 -45.91
CA ARG A 42 9.07 6.01 -45.01
C ARG A 42 9.55 5.52 -43.65
N TYR A 43 9.81 6.44 -42.74
CA TYR A 43 10.01 6.15 -41.32
C TYR A 43 8.79 6.59 -40.48
N CYS A 44 8.39 5.76 -39.53
CA CYS A 44 7.36 6.13 -38.55
C CYS A 44 7.96 7.08 -37.53
N GLN A 45 7.87 8.39 -37.78
CA GLN A 45 8.24 9.41 -36.81
C GLN A 45 7.00 9.91 -36.07
N PHE A 46 7.16 10.09 -34.77
CA PHE A 46 6.15 10.73 -33.95
C PHE A 46 6.23 12.24 -34.21
N GLU A 47 5.31 12.79 -34.99
CA GLU A 47 5.17 14.24 -35.12
C GLU A 47 4.55 14.84 -33.86
N TRP A 48 5.05 16.00 -33.47
CA TRP A 48 4.56 16.73 -32.30
C TRP A 48 4.32 18.20 -32.57
N ASN A 49 3.24 18.72 -31.97
CA ASN A 49 3.02 20.12 -31.75
C ASN A 49 3.57 20.51 -30.37
N ASN A 50 4.43 21.53 -30.33
CA ASN A 50 5.10 21.98 -29.11
C ASN A 50 4.10 22.32 -27.99
N ASN A 51 3.01 23.01 -28.31
CA ASN A 51 2.00 23.42 -27.33
C ASN A 51 1.27 22.20 -26.75
N TYR A 52 0.88 21.26 -27.61
CA TYR A 52 0.24 20.02 -27.20
C TYR A 52 1.16 19.17 -26.31
N VAL A 53 2.42 19.03 -26.70
CA VAL A 53 3.42 18.26 -25.95
C VAL A 53 3.66 18.83 -24.56
N LEU A 54 3.78 20.14 -24.44
CA LEU A 54 3.93 20.79 -23.14
C LEU A 54 2.71 20.53 -22.27
N PHE A 55 1.51 20.81 -22.78
CA PHE A 55 0.27 20.57 -22.04
C PHE A 55 0.14 19.11 -21.60
N TYR A 56 0.45 18.16 -22.49
CA TYR A 56 0.44 16.74 -22.20
C TYR A 56 1.45 16.36 -21.11
N ALA A 57 2.69 16.87 -21.18
CA ALA A 57 3.73 16.60 -20.18
C ALA A 57 3.35 17.15 -18.79
N PHE A 58 2.83 18.38 -18.74
CA PHE A 58 2.38 19.00 -17.48
C PHE A 58 1.19 18.26 -16.87
N SER A 59 0.18 17.94 -17.67
CA SER A 59 -1.04 17.26 -17.20
C SER A 59 -0.78 15.79 -16.82
N SER A 60 0.05 15.06 -17.56
CA SER A 60 0.21 13.61 -17.38
C SER A 60 1.34 13.22 -16.45
N PHE A 61 2.35 14.08 -16.26
CA PHE A 61 3.50 13.76 -15.42
C PHE A 61 3.71 14.75 -14.29
N TYR A 62 3.91 16.04 -14.58
CA TYR A 62 4.31 17.00 -13.55
C TYR A 62 3.21 17.27 -12.52
N LEU A 63 1.95 17.42 -12.94
CA LEU A 63 0.83 17.62 -12.01
C LEU A 63 0.60 16.38 -11.12
N PRO A 64 0.47 15.15 -11.66
CA PRO A 64 0.41 13.95 -10.85
C PRO A 64 1.63 13.80 -9.93
N LEU A 65 2.85 14.12 -10.40
CA LEU A 65 4.06 14.08 -9.60
C LEU A 65 3.99 15.05 -8.40
N LEU A 66 3.54 16.28 -8.60
CA LEU A 66 3.38 17.26 -7.53
C LEU A 66 2.35 16.78 -6.49
N VAL A 67 1.21 16.26 -6.94
CA VAL A 67 0.18 15.70 -6.04
C VAL A 67 0.75 14.51 -5.28
N MET A 68 1.41 13.57 -5.95
CA MET A 68 2.07 12.42 -5.31
C MET A 68 3.07 12.88 -4.25
N CYS A 69 4.02 13.74 -4.61
CA CYS A 69 5.00 14.29 -3.67
C CYS A 69 4.33 14.98 -2.47
N GLY A 70 3.31 15.81 -2.71
CA GLY A 70 2.55 16.47 -1.66
C GLY A 70 1.86 15.48 -0.71
N MET A 71 1.20 14.46 -1.27
CA MET A 71 0.58 13.39 -0.48
C MET A 71 1.62 12.61 0.33
N TYR A 72 2.77 12.26 -0.25
CA TYR A 72 3.83 11.54 0.48
C TYR A 72 4.41 12.36 1.61
N LEU A 73 4.66 13.65 1.38
CA LEU A 73 5.13 14.56 2.41
C LEU A 73 4.08 14.72 3.51
N CYS A 74 2.80 14.80 3.16
CA CYS A 74 1.70 14.81 4.12
C CYS A 74 1.68 13.53 4.96
N ILE A 75 1.72 12.36 4.32
CA ILE A 75 1.75 11.04 4.99
C ILE A 75 2.97 10.94 5.90
N PHE A 76 4.15 11.35 5.44
CA PHE A 76 5.37 11.32 6.23
C PHE A 76 5.28 12.27 7.44
N ARG A 77 4.74 13.48 7.26
CA ARG A 77 4.51 14.44 8.35
C ARG A 77 3.54 13.88 9.38
N VAL A 78 2.40 13.35 8.93
CA VAL A 78 1.40 12.71 9.80
C VAL A 78 2.01 11.54 10.55
N ALA A 79 2.73 10.65 9.86
CA ALA A 79 3.39 9.51 10.49
C ALA A 79 4.43 9.94 11.54
N ARG A 80 5.25 10.97 11.24
CA ARG A 80 6.22 11.51 12.21
C ARG A 80 5.54 12.13 13.42
N GLU A 81 4.43 12.82 13.22
CA GLU A 81 3.67 13.43 14.31
C GLU A 81 3.04 12.34 15.21
N GLN A 82 2.48 11.28 14.62
CA GLN A 82 1.99 10.11 15.37
C GLN A 82 3.09 9.48 16.23
N VAL A 83 4.30 9.29 15.67
CA VAL A 83 5.46 8.77 16.41
C VAL A 83 5.86 9.72 17.55
N ARG A 84 5.84 11.04 17.32
CA ARG A 84 6.15 12.03 18.37
C ARG A 84 5.14 12.00 19.51
N ARG A 85 3.84 11.95 19.21
CA ARG A 85 2.77 11.87 20.20
C ARG A 85 2.84 10.60 21.04
N ILE A 86 3.10 9.46 20.41
CA ILE A 86 3.25 8.17 21.10
C ILE A 86 4.48 8.17 22.02
N ARG A 87 5.59 8.79 21.59
CA ARG A 87 6.78 8.95 22.46
C ARG A 87 6.54 9.83 23.68
N ALA A 88 5.66 10.83 23.56
CA ALA A 88 5.32 11.74 24.65
C ALA A 88 4.31 11.14 25.65
N ALA A 89 3.40 10.27 25.19
CA ALA A 89 2.29 9.75 26.01
C ALA A 89 2.52 8.34 26.60
N THR A 90 3.45 7.55 26.07
CA THR A 90 3.52 6.09 26.38
C THR A 90 4.74 5.71 27.22
N PRO A 91 4.57 4.96 28.34
CA PRO A 91 5.68 4.45 29.16
C PRO A 91 6.58 3.46 28.39
N SER A 92 7.86 3.37 28.79
CA SER A 92 8.94 2.70 28.03
C SER A 92 8.63 1.27 27.55
N PHE A 93 7.88 0.48 28.32
CA PHE A 93 7.52 -0.91 27.98
C PHE A 93 6.46 -1.01 26.87
N ALA A 94 5.38 -0.21 26.94
CA ALA A 94 4.34 -0.17 25.91
C ALA A 94 4.83 0.51 24.61
N ARG A 95 5.90 1.30 24.71
CA ARG A 95 6.56 1.96 23.58
C ARG A 95 7.14 0.96 22.57
N THR A 96 7.78 -0.12 23.03
CA THR A 96 8.40 -1.14 22.17
C THR A 96 7.37 -1.95 21.37
N ALA A 97 6.21 -2.23 21.97
CA ALA A 97 5.10 -2.90 21.29
C ALA A 97 4.44 -1.98 20.25
N SER A 98 4.22 -0.71 20.58
CA SER A 98 3.65 0.28 19.68
C SER A 98 4.58 0.61 18.50
N THR A 99 5.89 0.75 18.72
CA THR A 99 6.86 0.96 17.64
C THR A 99 6.96 -0.24 16.71
N ALA A 100 6.86 -1.47 17.21
CA ALA A 100 6.86 -2.68 16.39
C ALA A 100 5.60 -2.78 15.49
N ALA A 101 4.43 -2.36 15.99
CA ALA A 101 3.20 -2.28 15.20
C ALA A 101 3.31 -1.21 14.09
N ILE A 102 3.80 -0.01 14.44
CA ILE A 102 4.05 1.09 13.50
C ILE A 102 5.08 0.69 12.43
N ALA A 103 6.13 -0.03 12.82
CA ALA A 103 7.14 -0.54 11.88
C ALA A 103 6.56 -1.55 10.87
N ARG A 104 5.56 -2.36 11.26
CA ARG A 104 4.85 -3.26 10.33
C ARG A 104 3.94 -2.48 9.38
N GLU A 105 3.21 -1.47 9.87
CA GLU A 105 2.37 -0.60 9.02
C GLU A 105 3.21 0.21 8.01
N HIS A 106 4.35 0.75 8.44
CA HIS A 106 5.26 1.51 7.56
C HIS A 106 5.76 0.71 6.37
N LYS A 107 5.80 -0.62 6.48
CA LYS A 107 6.30 -1.48 5.41
C LYS A 107 5.45 -1.43 4.14
N ALA A 108 4.13 -1.30 4.29
CA ALA A 108 3.22 -1.15 3.15
C ALA A 108 3.47 0.18 2.42
N THR A 109 3.57 1.28 3.18
CA THR A 109 3.87 2.61 2.64
C THR A 109 5.25 2.69 1.98
N VAL A 110 6.25 1.98 2.51
CA VAL A 110 7.59 1.90 1.88
C VAL A 110 7.52 1.23 0.51
N THR A 111 6.70 0.19 0.36
CA THR A 111 6.54 -0.47 -0.95
C THR A 111 5.86 0.48 -1.94
N LEU A 112 4.80 1.18 -1.53
CA LEU A 112 4.13 2.19 -2.37
C LEU A 112 5.08 3.33 -2.77
N ALA A 113 5.87 3.84 -1.81
CA ALA A 113 6.85 4.88 -2.06
C ALA A 113 7.95 4.43 -3.04
N ALA A 114 8.42 3.19 -2.92
CA ALA A 114 9.42 2.65 -3.82
C ALA A 114 8.89 2.42 -5.24
N VAL A 115 7.67 1.88 -5.39
CA VAL A 115 7.03 1.67 -6.71
C VAL A 115 6.88 2.99 -7.44
N LEU A 116 6.38 4.01 -6.75
CA LEU A 116 6.22 5.33 -7.35
C LEU A 116 7.56 6.04 -7.56
N GLY A 117 8.54 5.85 -6.67
CA GLY A 117 9.90 6.35 -6.88
C GLY A 117 10.56 5.76 -8.13
N ALA A 118 10.42 4.44 -8.34
CA ALA A 118 10.89 3.77 -9.54
C ALA A 118 10.18 4.28 -10.79
N PHE A 119 8.85 4.45 -10.73
CA PHE A 119 8.08 5.07 -11.82
C PHE A 119 8.65 6.45 -12.19
N VAL A 120 8.88 7.32 -11.21
CA VAL A 120 9.42 8.65 -11.43
C VAL A 120 10.83 8.58 -12.02
N ILE A 121 11.72 7.76 -11.49
CA ILE A 121 13.11 7.63 -11.99
C ILE A 121 13.13 7.15 -13.45
N CYS A 122 12.26 6.21 -13.81
CA CYS A 122 12.20 5.68 -15.18
C CYS A 122 11.56 6.67 -16.17
N TRP A 123 10.54 7.42 -15.75
CA TRP A 123 9.78 8.31 -16.63
C TRP A 123 10.29 9.76 -16.66
N PHE A 124 10.95 10.22 -15.59
CA PHE A 124 11.46 11.59 -15.48
C PHE A 124 12.39 11.98 -16.64
N PRO A 125 13.36 11.14 -17.07
CA PRO A 125 14.25 11.48 -18.18
C PRO A 125 13.48 11.66 -19.50
N TYR A 126 12.48 10.81 -19.74
CA TYR A 126 11.62 10.90 -20.92
C TYR A 126 10.80 12.20 -20.94
N PHE A 127 10.05 12.49 -19.86
CA PHE A 127 9.23 13.70 -19.80
C PHE A 127 10.06 14.99 -19.79
N THR A 128 11.25 14.96 -19.19
CA THR A 128 12.18 16.10 -19.23
C THR A 128 12.71 16.33 -20.64
N PHE A 129 13.13 15.26 -21.34
CA PHE A 129 13.53 15.35 -22.74
C PHE A 129 12.38 15.91 -23.60
N PHE A 130 11.18 15.34 -23.46
CA PHE A 130 10.00 15.73 -24.23
C PHE A 130 9.60 17.21 -23.99
N THR A 131 9.69 17.68 -22.75
CA THR A 131 9.44 19.08 -22.38
C THR A 131 10.53 20.01 -22.94
N CYS A 132 11.80 19.64 -22.85
CA CYS A 132 12.90 20.43 -23.43
C CYS A 132 12.77 20.55 -24.95
N MET A 133 12.30 19.50 -25.62
CA MET A 133 12.02 19.52 -27.06
C MET A 133 10.88 20.48 -27.40
N GLY A 134 9.77 20.42 -26.64
CA GLY A 134 8.65 21.35 -26.80
C GLY A 134 9.01 22.82 -26.57
N ILE A 135 9.92 23.13 -25.63
CA ILE A 135 10.35 24.51 -25.36
C ILE A 135 11.35 25.04 -26.39
N LYS A 136 12.29 24.20 -26.84
CA LYS A 136 13.40 24.65 -27.71
C LYS A 136 13.04 24.66 -29.19
N GLU A 137 11.83 24.24 -29.56
CA GLU A 137 11.34 24.09 -30.93
C GLU A 137 12.32 23.34 -31.86
N LYS A 138 13.14 22.45 -31.29
CA LYS A 138 14.12 21.70 -32.06
C LYS A 138 13.39 20.65 -32.87
N THR A 139 13.38 20.81 -34.18
CA THR A 139 12.71 19.88 -35.11
C THR A 139 13.54 18.63 -35.44
N ASN A 140 14.83 18.60 -35.08
CA ASN A 140 15.72 17.46 -35.38
C ASN A 140 16.50 16.98 -34.13
N PRO A 141 15.87 16.25 -33.20
CA PRO A 141 16.61 15.57 -32.15
C PRO A 141 17.42 14.39 -32.71
N PRO A 142 18.57 14.05 -32.09
CA PRO A 142 19.24 12.80 -32.40
C PRO A 142 18.34 11.62 -32.01
N ASN A 143 17.93 10.82 -33.02
CA ASN A 143 17.02 9.67 -32.86
C ASN A 143 17.46 8.70 -31.75
N THR A 144 18.77 8.56 -31.53
CA THR A 144 19.35 7.72 -30.47
C THR A 144 18.90 8.15 -29.07
N LEU A 145 18.87 9.45 -28.80
CA LEU A 145 18.54 9.97 -27.46
C LEU A 145 17.08 9.71 -27.13
N HIS A 146 16.17 9.96 -28.09
CA HIS A 146 14.74 9.68 -27.96
C HIS A 146 14.49 8.18 -27.68
N SER A 147 15.11 7.30 -28.46
CA SER A 147 15.01 5.86 -28.25
C SER A 147 15.47 5.45 -26.85
N VAL A 148 16.66 5.90 -26.41
CA VAL A 148 17.21 5.53 -25.09
C VAL A 148 16.28 5.95 -23.95
N VAL A 149 15.75 7.17 -23.97
CA VAL A 149 14.85 7.63 -22.89
C VAL A 149 13.50 6.90 -22.92
N LEU A 150 13.01 6.51 -24.09
CA LEU A 150 11.78 5.73 -24.23
C LEU A 150 11.96 4.30 -23.70
N TRP A 151 13.08 3.65 -24.05
CA TRP A 151 13.43 2.32 -23.53
C TRP A 151 13.54 2.31 -22.00
N LEU A 152 14.08 3.37 -21.41
CA LEU A 152 14.12 3.54 -19.96
C LEU A 152 12.70 3.61 -19.35
N GLY A 153 11.77 4.31 -20.02
CA GLY A 153 10.36 4.31 -19.66
C GLY A 153 9.74 2.92 -19.69
N TYR A 154 10.04 2.10 -20.71
CA TYR A 154 9.55 0.73 -20.79
C TYR A 154 10.11 -0.19 -19.70
N PHE A 155 11.34 0.08 -19.23
CA PHE A 155 11.94 -0.68 -18.13
C PHE A 155 11.14 -0.56 -16.81
N ASN A 156 10.33 0.50 -16.63
CA ASN A 156 9.40 0.65 -15.51
C ASN A 156 8.51 -0.60 -15.32
N SER A 157 7.96 -1.14 -16.41
CA SER A 157 7.11 -2.33 -16.35
C SER A 157 7.86 -3.59 -15.90
N ALA A 158 9.16 -3.69 -16.24
CA ALA A 158 10.01 -4.81 -15.85
C ALA A 158 10.47 -4.72 -14.38
N ILE A 159 10.63 -3.50 -13.84
CA ILE A 159 10.97 -3.30 -12.42
C ILE A 159 9.84 -3.74 -11.50
N ASN A 160 8.58 -3.53 -11.91
CA ASN A 160 7.41 -3.81 -11.07
C ASN A 160 7.41 -5.26 -10.50
N PRO A 161 7.51 -6.34 -11.29
CA PRO A 161 7.62 -7.72 -10.79
C PRO A 161 8.83 -8.02 -9.88
N ILE A 162 9.87 -7.21 -9.91
CA ILE A 162 11.08 -7.36 -9.06
C ILE A 162 10.89 -6.62 -7.73
N LEU A 163 10.28 -5.43 -7.81
CA LEU A 163 10.11 -4.53 -6.69
C LEU A 163 9.08 -5.04 -5.68
N TYR A 164 7.98 -5.64 -6.15
CA TYR A 164 6.95 -6.21 -5.28
C TYR A 164 7.48 -7.34 -4.38
N PRO A 165 8.21 -8.34 -4.91
CA PRO A 165 8.90 -9.34 -4.08
C PRO A 165 10.04 -8.74 -3.26
N ALA A 166 10.84 -7.80 -3.76
CA ALA A 166 11.97 -7.29 -2.96
C ALA A 166 11.51 -6.62 -1.64
N LEU A 167 10.38 -5.92 -1.65
CA LEU A 167 9.99 -5.02 -0.55
C LEU A 167 8.88 -5.58 0.35
N ASN A 168 8.08 -6.53 -0.14
CA ASN A 168 6.96 -7.08 0.60
C ASN A 168 7.14 -8.58 0.87
N ARG A 169 7.16 -8.94 2.16
CA ARG A 169 7.40 -10.33 2.61
C ARG A 169 6.28 -11.29 2.22
N ASP A 170 5.06 -10.78 2.02
CA ASP A 170 3.93 -11.59 1.60
C ASP A 170 4.09 -11.98 0.11
N PHE A 171 4.54 -11.04 -0.72
CA PHE A 171 4.90 -11.32 -2.11
C PHE A 171 6.13 -12.23 -2.21
N GLN A 172 7.16 -12.07 -1.37
CA GLN A 172 8.30 -13.01 -1.30
C GLN A 172 7.85 -14.43 -1.01
N ARG A 173 6.88 -14.59 -0.12
CA ARG A 173 6.38 -15.92 0.25
C ARG A 173 5.62 -16.56 -0.89
N ALA A 174 4.74 -15.80 -1.56
CA ALA A 174 4.00 -16.27 -2.72
C ALA A 174 4.95 -16.61 -3.90
N TYR A 175 5.87 -15.71 -4.25
CA TYR A 175 6.88 -15.97 -5.29
C TYR A 175 7.80 -17.14 -4.91
N GLY A 176 8.18 -17.27 -3.65
CA GLY A 176 8.97 -18.40 -3.15
C GLY A 176 8.21 -19.74 -3.20
N GLU A 177 6.89 -19.74 -3.06
CA GLU A 177 6.02 -20.92 -3.24
C GLU A 177 5.80 -21.24 -4.73
N LEU A 178 5.76 -20.23 -5.61
CA LEU A 178 5.69 -20.39 -7.08
C LEU A 178 7.02 -20.86 -7.69
N LEU A 179 8.16 -20.32 -7.23
CA LEU A 179 9.49 -20.63 -7.76
C LEU A 179 10.10 -21.90 -7.16
N ARG A 180 9.71 -22.29 -5.94
CA ARG A 180 9.98 -23.63 -5.44
C ARG A 180 8.92 -24.54 -6.02
N CYS A 181 9.21 -25.15 -7.18
CA CYS A 181 8.51 -26.34 -7.68
C CYS A 181 8.68 -27.50 -6.69
N ARG A 182 8.09 -27.39 -5.51
CA ARG A 182 8.01 -28.47 -4.53
C ARG A 182 6.67 -29.14 -4.79
N GLY A 183 6.71 -30.16 -5.64
CA GLY A 183 5.55 -30.99 -5.96
C GLY A 183 4.76 -31.32 -4.71
N SER A 184 3.43 -31.16 -4.81
CA SER A 184 2.39 -31.49 -3.84
C SER A 184 2.85 -32.20 -2.56
N SER A 185 3.55 -31.49 -1.67
CA SER A 185 3.64 -31.92 -0.28
C SER A 185 2.49 -31.25 0.44
N ARG A 186 1.33 -31.86 0.24
CA ARG A 186 0.08 -31.73 0.98
C ARG A 186 0.37 -31.23 2.40
N ARG A 187 0.28 -29.91 2.64
CA ARG A 187 0.17 -29.40 4.01
C ARG A 187 -1.16 -29.92 4.53
N LYS A 188 -1.14 -31.05 5.25
CA LYS A 188 -2.29 -31.47 6.06
C LYS A 188 -2.54 -30.33 7.05
N PRO A 189 -3.73 -29.71 7.08
CA PRO A 189 -4.10 -28.90 8.23
C PRO A 189 -4.42 -29.89 9.36
N GLN A 190 -3.49 -30.04 10.30
CA GLN A 190 -3.77 -30.69 11.59
C GLN A 190 -3.57 -29.64 12.68
N LEU A 191 -4.64 -28.86 12.82
CA LEU A 191 -5.32 -28.53 14.06
C LEU A 191 -4.43 -28.61 15.31
N THR A 192 -4.06 -27.44 15.80
CA THR A 192 -3.33 -27.23 17.06
C THR A 192 -4.18 -27.74 18.23
N HIS A 193 -4.03 -29.01 18.60
CA HIS A 193 -4.65 -29.61 19.79
C HIS A 193 -4.02 -29.13 21.13
N ALA A 194 -3.31 -27.99 21.11
CA ALA A 194 -2.59 -27.48 22.29
C ALA A 194 -3.37 -26.43 23.10
N THR A 195 -4.54 -25.99 22.65
CA THR A 195 -5.30 -24.92 23.34
C THR A 195 -6.37 -25.45 24.30
N VAL A 196 -6.79 -26.72 24.18
CA VAL A 196 -7.83 -27.30 25.06
C VAL A 196 -7.27 -27.68 26.44
N HIS A 197 -6.02 -28.14 26.52
CA HIS A 197 -5.43 -28.62 27.78
C HIS A 197 -5.13 -27.49 28.80
N LYS A 198 -5.03 -26.23 28.37
CA LYS A 198 -4.89 -25.08 29.28
C LYS A 198 -6.22 -24.54 29.81
N ARG A 199 -7.35 -24.88 29.18
CA ARG A 199 -8.69 -24.42 29.62
C ARG A 199 -9.33 -25.38 30.63
N LEU A 200 -9.01 -26.67 30.54
CA LEU A 200 -9.51 -27.71 31.45
C LEU A 200 -8.78 -27.74 32.81
N THR A 201 -7.51 -27.35 32.87
CA THR A 201 -6.80 -27.23 34.16
C THR A 201 -7.21 -25.99 34.95
N PHE A 202 -7.60 -24.90 34.27
CA PHE A 202 -8.09 -23.70 34.96
C PHE A 202 -9.48 -23.90 35.58
N THR A 203 -10.37 -24.62 34.89
CA THR A 203 -11.71 -24.94 35.42
C THR A 203 -11.67 -26.00 36.53
N ASN A 204 -10.74 -26.96 36.48
CA ASN A 204 -10.59 -27.95 37.56
C ASN A 204 -9.87 -27.37 38.80
N GLY A 205 -8.97 -26.40 38.62
CA GLY A 205 -8.32 -25.68 39.73
C GLY A 205 -9.27 -24.77 40.49
N GLN A 206 -10.21 -24.11 39.82
CA GLN A 206 -11.25 -23.32 40.49
C GLN A 206 -12.29 -24.17 41.23
N ARG A 207 -12.62 -25.36 40.73
CA ARG A 207 -13.58 -26.26 41.40
C ARG A 207 -13.03 -26.86 42.70
N VAL A 208 -11.71 -27.11 42.77
CA VAL A 208 -11.07 -27.65 43.97
C VAL A 208 -10.90 -26.59 45.06
N SER A 209 -10.66 -25.32 44.70
CA SER A 209 -10.62 -24.22 45.69
C SER A 209 -11.99 -23.86 46.26
N GLN A 210 -13.08 -24.09 45.51
CA GLN A 210 -14.44 -23.80 46.00
C GLN A 210 -15.01 -24.89 46.93
N GLN A 211 -14.46 -26.11 46.90
CA GLN A 211 -14.96 -27.23 47.70
C GLN A 211 -14.27 -27.36 49.07
N SER A 212 -13.22 -26.57 49.34
CA SER A 212 -12.54 -26.58 50.65
C SER A 212 -13.04 -25.51 51.63
N GLU A 213 -13.91 -24.59 51.22
CA GLU A 213 -14.50 -23.55 52.10
C GLU A 213 -15.95 -23.86 52.53
N GLU A 214 -16.62 -24.85 51.93
CA GLU A 214 -18.06 -25.12 52.19
C GLU A 214 -18.31 -26.22 53.25
N HIS A 215 -17.28 -26.81 53.85
CA HIS A 215 -17.41 -27.92 54.81
C HIS A 215 -16.91 -27.63 56.23
N ILE A 216 -16.87 -26.35 56.65
CA ILE A 216 -16.75 -25.98 58.05
C ILE A 216 -17.83 -24.94 58.39
N ASP A 217 -18.75 -25.36 59.27
CA ASP A 217 -19.74 -24.58 60.04
C ASP A 217 -21.09 -24.18 59.43
N PRO A 218 -22.11 -25.07 59.50
CA PRO A 218 -23.50 -24.68 59.71
C PRO A 218 -23.90 -24.67 61.20
N VAL A 219 -23.10 -25.26 62.09
CA VAL A 219 -23.51 -25.51 63.50
C VAL A 219 -23.19 -24.34 64.44
N LYS A 220 -22.23 -23.47 64.10
CA LYS A 220 -21.80 -22.38 64.99
C LYS A 220 -22.68 -21.11 64.90
N LYS A 221 -23.33 -20.88 63.75
CA LYS A 221 -24.16 -19.67 63.53
C LYS A 221 -25.51 -19.70 64.24
N GLU A 222 -26.03 -20.89 64.58
CA GLU A 222 -27.35 -20.99 65.22
C GLU A 222 -27.31 -20.78 66.75
N MET A 223 -26.13 -20.95 67.38
CA MET A 223 -25.95 -20.77 68.82
C MET A 223 -25.70 -19.30 69.22
N GLU A 224 -25.08 -18.51 68.34
CA GLU A 224 -24.79 -17.08 68.59
C GLU A 224 -26.05 -16.21 68.47
N VAL A 225 -26.97 -16.55 67.54
CA VAL A 225 -28.20 -15.77 67.31
C VAL A 225 -29.25 -15.97 68.42
N LYS A 226 -29.26 -17.12 69.10
CA LYS A 226 -30.14 -17.37 70.25
C LYS A 226 -29.64 -16.74 71.56
N SER A 227 -28.35 -16.46 71.70
CA SER A 227 -27.78 -15.77 72.87
C SER A 227 -28.08 -14.26 72.85
N LEU A 228 -28.04 -13.63 71.67
CA LEU A 228 -28.24 -12.19 71.48
C LEU A 228 -29.71 -11.74 71.60
N THR A 229 -30.68 -12.65 71.45
CA THR A 229 -32.12 -12.32 71.49
C THR A 229 -32.75 -12.44 72.88
N LEU A 230 -32.06 -13.04 73.85
CA LEU A 230 -32.52 -13.13 75.25
C LEU A 230 -32.01 -11.98 76.14
N HIS A 231 -30.94 -11.28 75.74
CA HIS A 231 -30.33 -10.23 76.57
C HIS A 231 -30.98 -8.84 76.41
N ASP A 232 -31.80 -8.62 75.37
CA ASP A 232 -32.42 -7.32 75.05
C ASP A 232 -33.86 -7.16 75.58
N ARG A 233 -34.35 -8.12 76.39
CA ARG A 233 -35.72 -8.08 76.95
C ARG A 233 -35.81 -7.78 78.44
N ASN A 234 -34.69 -7.50 79.14
CA ASN A 234 -34.66 -7.25 80.58
C ASN A 234 -33.82 -6.00 80.96
N GLY A 235 -34.12 -4.83 80.39
CA GLY A 235 -33.48 -3.60 80.83
C GLY A 235 -34.14 -2.31 80.35
N ILE A 236 -35.22 -1.89 81.01
CA ILE A 236 -35.61 -0.47 81.09
C ILE A 236 -35.79 -0.12 82.58
N PRO A 237 -35.14 0.95 83.08
CA PRO A 237 -35.35 1.47 84.43
C PRO A 237 -36.49 2.50 84.47
N ASP A 238 -37.42 2.29 85.41
CA ASP A 238 -37.96 3.22 86.43
C ASP A 238 -39.30 2.69 86.98
#